data_AF-A0A956CC09-F1
#
_entry.id   AF-A0A956CC09-F1
#
_cell.length_a   1.000
_cell.length_b   1.000
_cell.length_c   1.000
_cell.angle_alpha   90.00
_cell.angle_beta   90.00
_cell.angle_gamma   90.00
#
_symmetry.space_group_name_H-M   'P 1'
#
loop_
_entity.id
_entity.type
_entity.pdbx_description
1 polymer ?
#
loop_
_entity_poly.entity_id
_entity_poly.type
_entity_poly.pdbx_seq_one_letter_code
_entity_poly.pdbx_strand_id
1 'polypeptide(L)'
;MRRFVFLVVLLAAACDRSPSEPPGRPSTVAREPVRRAPTVQDTSYRLPGGDRIVAFGDVHGDVGGARAVLRLAGVIDDKDAWIGKKTIVVQTGDQLDRGDTEPEVLDLFDDLAKKAKAAGGRFYALNGNHEVMNVSGDFRYVTEDGFLDWKGVKPASARSAQKVDTFAELMRGRAAAFLPGGPVAVRLAQHPVAIVVGETAFVHGGILPGHV
;
A
#
# COMPACT_ATOMS: atom_id res chain seq x y z
N MET A 1 76.08 -30.97 27.13
CA MET A 1 74.63 -30.71 27.29
C MET A 1 74.01 -30.58 25.90
N ARG A 2 73.38 -31.65 25.39
CA ARG A 2 72.78 -31.69 24.04
C ARG A 2 71.28 -31.46 24.17
N ARG A 3 70.77 -30.39 23.56
CA ARG A 3 69.35 -30.04 23.50
C ARG A 3 68.65 -30.96 22.49
N PHE A 4 67.70 -31.76 22.97
CA PHE A 4 66.80 -32.53 22.12
C PHE A 4 65.62 -31.63 21.72
N VAL A 5 65.44 -31.44 20.41
CA VAL A 5 64.28 -30.80 19.79
C VAL A 5 63.25 -31.90 19.54
N PHE A 6 62.08 -31.79 20.16
CA PHE A 6 60.93 -32.66 19.88
C PHE A 6 60.17 -32.12 18.66
N LEU A 7 60.17 -32.91 17.58
CA LEU A 7 59.36 -32.70 16.40
C LEU A 7 57.98 -33.33 16.64
N VAL A 8 56.93 -32.51 16.72
CA VAL A 8 55.54 -32.98 16.80
C VAL A 8 55.04 -33.23 15.37
N VAL A 9 54.79 -34.48 15.03
CA VAL A 9 54.13 -34.89 13.79
C VAL A 9 52.62 -34.96 14.05
N LEU A 10 51.85 -34.02 13.50
CA LEU A 10 50.40 -34.10 13.44
C LEU A 10 50.00 -35.08 12.32
N LEU A 11 49.45 -36.24 12.67
CA LEU A 11 48.69 -37.08 11.74
C LEU A 11 47.31 -36.46 11.52
N ALA A 12 47.07 -35.97 10.30
CA ALA A 12 45.72 -35.66 9.83
C ALA A 12 45.02 -36.98 9.43
N ALA A 13 44.08 -37.44 10.24
CA ALA A 13 43.16 -38.51 9.86
C ALA A 13 42.09 -37.92 8.91
N ALA A 14 42.24 -38.15 7.62
CA ALA A 14 41.20 -37.89 6.63
C ALA A 14 40.13 -39.00 6.75
N CYS A 15 38.92 -38.64 7.17
CA CYS A 15 37.77 -39.52 7.07
C CYS A 15 37.14 -39.38 5.69
N ASP A 16 37.31 -40.40 4.84
CA ASP A 16 36.47 -40.60 3.65
C ASP A 16 35.03 -40.83 4.08
N ARG A 17 34.15 -39.86 3.82
CA ARG A 17 32.69 -40.04 3.83
C ARG A 17 32.17 -39.64 2.47
N SER A 18 31.72 -40.62 1.70
CA SER A 18 30.89 -40.38 0.52
C SER A 18 29.60 -39.67 0.94
N PRO A 19 29.08 -38.70 0.17
CA PRO A 19 27.81 -38.06 0.49
C PRO A 19 26.67 -39.08 0.38
N SER A 20 25.85 -39.19 1.43
CA SER A 20 24.58 -39.93 1.36
C SER A 20 23.58 -39.17 0.50
N GLU A 21 22.89 -39.87 -0.40
CA GLU A 21 21.78 -39.36 -1.19
C GLU A 21 20.72 -38.68 -0.30
N PRO A 22 20.19 -37.50 -0.66
CA PRO A 22 19.10 -36.88 0.10
C PRO A 22 17.84 -37.75 0.03
N PRO A 23 17.02 -37.80 1.09
CA PRO A 23 15.80 -38.59 1.10
C PRO A 23 14.86 -38.18 -0.05
N GLY A 24 14.32 -39.17 -0.75
CA GLY A 24 13.45 -39.00 -1.90
C GLY A 24 12.24 -38.11 -1.60
N ARG A 25 11.81 -37.33 -2.60
CA ARG A 25 10.63 -36.46 -2.52
C ARG A 25 9.41 -37.26 -2.01
N PRO A 26 8.62 -36.71 -1.08
CA PRO A 26 7.31 -37.28 -0.77
C PRO A 26 6.48 -37.41 -2.04
N SER A 27 5.80 -38.55 -2.16
CA SER A 27 4.81 -38.84 -3.20
C SER A 27 3.84 -37.68 -3.37
N THR A 28 3.55 -37.35 -4.62
CA THR A 28 2.64 -36.29 -5.05
C THR A 28 1.28 -36.43 -4.39
N VAL A 29 1.02 -35.62 -3.36
CA VAL A 29 -0.35 -35.30 -2.93
C VAL A 29 -0.99 -34.57 -4.10
N ALA A 30 -2.10 -35.10 -4.62
CA ALA A 30 -2.86 -34.45 -5.68
C ALA A 30 -3.24 -33.05 -5.19
N ARG A 31 -2.68 -32.01 -5.85
CA ARG A 31 -3.04 -30.62 -5.56
C ARG A 31 -4.51 -30.45 -5.94
N GLU A 32 -5.33 -30.02 -4.99
CA GLU A 32 -6.66 -29.48 -5.30
C GLU A 32 -6.52 -28.46 -6.44
N PRO A 33 -7.48 -28.40 -7.39
CA PRO A 33 -7.44 -27.40 -8.44
C PRO A 33 -7.44 -26.04 -7.77
N VAL A 34 -6.32 -25.32 -7.89
CA VAL A 34 -6.21 -23.93 -7.49
C VAL A 34 -7.38 -23.22 -8.16
N ARG A 35 -8.33 -22.71 -7.36
CA ARG A 35 -9.41 -21.87 -7.87
C ARG A 35 -8.75 -20.84 -8.76
N ARG A 36 -9.11 -20.85 -10.04
CA ARG A 36 -8.57 -19.91 -11.04
C ARG A 36 -8.69 -18.52 -10.42
N ALA A 37 -7.56 -17.85 -10.23
CA ALA A 37 -7.58 -16.46 -9.78
C ALA A 37 -8.57 -15.70 -10.67
N PRO A 38 -9.42 -14.83 -10.11
CA PRO A 38 -10.30 -14.02 -10.94
C PRO A 38 -9.45 -13.37 -12.02
N THR A 39 -9.87 -13.47 -13.28
CA THR A 39 -9.23 -12.75 -14.37
C THR A 39 -9.24 -11.29 -13.98
N VAL A 40 -8.07 -10.74 -13.64
CA VAL A 40 -7.91 -9.31 -13.40
C VAL A 40 -8.34 -8.68 -14.71
N GLN A 41 -9.47 -7.98 -14.69
CA GLN A 41 -9.89 -7.20 -15.83
C GLN A 41 -8.72 -6.31 -16.19
N ASP A 42 -8.37 -6.26 -17.48
CA ASP A 42 -7.38 -5.34 -18.02
C ASP A 42 -7.92 -3.92 -17.84
N THR A 43 -7.83 -3.45 -16.59
CA THR A 43 -8.04 -2.08 -16.22
C THR A 43 -6.80 -1.40 -16.73
N SER A 44 -6.85 -1.04 -18.01
CA SER A 44 -5.83 -0.18 -18.57
C SER A 44 -5.86 1.11 -17.75
N TYR A 45 -4.95 1.22 -16.80
CA TYR A 45 -4.64 2.47 -16.12
C TYR A 45 -3.93 3.45 -17.08
N ARG A 46 -4.02 3.21 -18.40
CA ARG A 46 -3.60 4.07 -19.50
C ARG A 46 -4.81 4.88 -19.96
N LEU A 47 -4.82 6.15 -19.61
CA LEU A 47 -5.82 7.11 -20.04
C LEU A 47 -5.28 7.89 -21.23
N PRO A 48 -6.15 8.30 -22.17
CA PRO A 48 -5.74 9.21 -23.24
C PRO A 48 -5.24 10.52 -22.64
N GLY A 49 -4.27 11.14 -23.32
CA GLY A 49 -3.84 12.50 -23.02
C GLY A 49 -4.79 13.54 -23.65
N GLY A 50 -4.40 14.82 -23.56
CA GLY A 50 -5.09 15.94 -24.21
C GLY A 50 -5.97 16.79 -23.29
N ASP A 51 -6.36 16.25 -22.12
CA ASP A 51 -6.96 17.04 -21.04
C ASP A 51 -5.87 17.64 -20.14
N ARG A 52 -6.20 18.73 -19.41
CA ARG A 52 -5.30 19.32 -18.40
C ARG A 52 -5.06 18.29 -17.29
N ILE A 53 -3.80 18.06 -16.95
CA ILE A 53 -3.39 17.19 -15.85
C ILE A 53 -2.90 18.05 -14.68
N VAL A 54 -3.33 17.72 -13.47
CA VAL A 54 -2.81 18.25 -12.21
C VAL A 54 -2.36 17.07 -11.37
N ALA A 55 -1.13 17.09 -10.88
CA ALA A 55 -0.62 16.07 -9.97
C ALA A 55 -0.08 16.70 -8.69
N PHE A 56 -0.27 16.01 -7.57
CA PHE A 56 0.28 16.43 -6.28
C PHE A 56 0.63 15.21 -5.42
N GLY A 57 1.58 15.43 -4.50
CA GLY A 57 2.20 14.39 -3.69
C GLY A 57 1.44 14.07 -2.40
N ASP A 58 2.25 13.67 -1.42
CA ASP A 58 1.86 13.17 -0.11
C ASP A 58 0.99 14.18 0.65
N VAL A 59 -0.03 13.66 1.33
CA VAL A 59 -1.03 14.44 2.08
C VAL A 59 -0.89 14.21 3.58
N HIS A 60 -0.62 12.96 3.98
CA HIS A 60 -0.33 12.62 5.37
C HIS A 60 -1.36 13.15 6.38
N GLY A 61 -2.63 12.85 6.15
CA GLY A 61 -3.70 13.22 7.08
C GLY A 61 -3.90 14.73 7.26
N ASP A 62 -3.36 15.59 6.38
CA ASP A 62 -3.61 17.04 6.39
C ASP A 62 -4.67 17.43 5.34
N VAL A 63 -5.94 17.37 5.74
CA VAL A 63 -7.05 17.78 4.88
C VAL A 63 -7.02 19.29 4.55
N GLY A 64 -6.41 20.11 5.41
CA GLY A 64 -6.26 21.54 5.18
C GLY A 64 -5.29 21.81 4.03
N GLY A 65 -4.11 21.18 4.07
CA GLY A 65 -3.11 21.20 3.01
C GLY A 65 -3.66 20.64 1.70
N ALA A 66 -4.37 19.51 1.74
CA ALA A 66 -5.02 18.94 0.56
C ALA A 66 -5.98 19.94 -0.11
N ARG A 67 -6.87 20.58 0.65
CA ARG A 67 -7.77 21.61 0.14
C ARG A 67 -7.02 22.80 -0.43
N ALA A 68 -5.98 23.27 0.24
CA ALA A 68 -5.18 24.40 -0.22
C ALA A 68 -4.57 24.13 -1.60
N VAL A 69 -3.96 22.95 -1.80
CA VAL A 69 -3.37 22.56 -3.10
C VAL A 69 -4.46 22.42 -4.18
N LEU A 70 -5.61 21.82 -3.86
CA LEU A 70 -6.70 21.65 -4.81
C LEU A 70 -7.34 22.98 -5.23
N ARG A 71 -7.49 23.94 -4.30
CA ARG A 71 -7.96 25.30 -4.59
C ARG A 71 -6.93 26.07 -5.41
N LEU A 72 -5.65 25.98 -5.05
CA LEU A 72 -4.55 26.58 -5.82
C LEU A 72 -4.51 26.08 -7.26
N ALA A 73 -4.73 24.77 -7.47
CA ALA A 73 -4.81 24.18 -8.79
C ALA A 73 -6.07 24.61 -9.59
N GLY A 74 -7.06 25.20 -8.91
CA GLY A 74 -8.33 25.62 -9.48
C GLY A 74 -9.25 24.45 -9.84
N VAL A 75 -9.18 23.34 -9.09
CA VAL A 75 -10.02 22.16 -9.34
C VAL A 75 -11.18 22.04 -8.36
N ILE A 76 -11.11 22.73 -7.21
CA ILE A 76 -12.23 22.88 -6.26
C ILE A 76 -12.43 24.35 -5.88
N ASP A 77 -13.63 24.70 -5.41
CA ASP A 77 -13.94 26.01 -4.82
C ASP A 77 -13.79 26.03 -3.29
N ASP A 78 -14.20 27.13 -2.65
CA ASP A 78 -14.13 27.31 -1.19
C ASP A 78 -15.08 26.39 -0.41
N LYS A 79 -16.02 25.72 -1.08
CA LYS A 79 -16.98 24.76 -0.51
C LYS A 79 -16.65 23.31 -0.88
N ASP A 80 -15.43 23.07 -1.35
CA ASP A 80 -14.96 21.77 -1.84
C ASP A 80 -15.79 21.22 -3.02
N ALA A 81 -16.48 22.09 -3.77
CA ALA A 81 -17.19 21.69 -4.97
C ALA A 81 -16.23 21.58 -6.15
N TRP A 82 -16.37 20.53 -6.97
CA TRP A 82 -15.56 20.34 -8.17
C TRP A 82 -15.84 21.43 -9.20
N ILE A 83 -14.79 22.18 -9.57
CA ILE A 83 -14.80 23.19 -10.64
C ILE A 83 -13.75 22.90 -11.72
N GLY A 84 -13.03 21.79 -11.61
CA GLY A 84 -11.95 21.38 -12.51
C GLY A 84 -12.37 21.01 -13.94
N LYS A 85 -13.67 21.04 -14.28
CA LYS A 85 -14.20 20.65 -15.60
C LYS A 85 -13.69 19.25 -16.00
N LYS A 86 -13.00 19.12 -17.15
CA LYS A 86 -12.40 17.89 -17.67
C LYS A 86 -11.00 17.58 -17.12
N THR A 87 -10.50 18.37 -16.16
CA THR A 87 -9.16 18.16 -15.59
C THR A 87 -9.03 16.75 -15.02
N ILE A 88 -7.87 16.13 -15.24
CA ILE A 88 -7.45 14.88 -14.62
C ILE A 88 -6.55 15.24 -13.44
N VAL A 89 -6.97 14.87 -12.23
CA VAL A 89 -6.20 15.05 -11.01
C VAL A 89 -5.60 13.71 -10.59
N VAL A 90 -4.30 13.69 -10.25
CA VAL A 90 -3.58 12.52 -9.76
C VAL A 90 -2.90 12.85 -8.44
N GLN A 91 -3.40 12.29 -7.34
CA GLN A 91 -2.74 12.30 -6.03
C GLN A 91 -1.86 11.05 -5.93
N THR A 92 -0.55 11.20 -5.73
CA THR A 92 0.42 10.13 -5.95
C THR A 92 0.65 9.21 -4.73
N GLY A 93 -0.35 9.03 -3.86
CA GLY A 93 -0.26 8.16 -2.68
C GLY A 93 0.21 8.85 -1.42
N ASP A 94 0.26 8.12 -0.31
CA ASP A 94 0.56 8.63 1.03
C ASP A 94 -0.50 9.65 1.52
N GLN A 95 -1.73 9.15 1.55
CA GLN A 95 -2.90 9.87 2.07
C GLN A 95 -2.94 9.84 3.61
N LEU A 96 -2.40 8.76 4.19
CA LEU A 96 -2.51 8.39 5.60
C LEU A 96 -1.25 8.74 6.40
N ASP A 97 -1.35 8.59 7.73
CA ASP A 97 -0.31 8.72 8.74
C ASP A 97 0.25 10.14 8.89
N ARG A 98 1.02 10.37 9.97
CA ARG A 98 1.66 11.63 10.39
C ARG A 98 0.73 12.81 10.72
N GLY A 99 -0.50 12.83 10.20
CA GLY A 99 -1.55 13.80 10.54
C GLY A 99 -2.83 13.13 11.07
N ASP A 100 -3.79 13.96 11.47
CA ASP A 100 -4.91 13.56 12.34
C ASP A 100 -6.30 13.86 11.74
N THR A 101 -6.38 13.99 10.41
CA THR A 101 -7.66 14.19 9.67
C THR A 101 -7.79 13.21 8.51
N GLU A 102 -7.34 11.98 8.71
CA GLU A 102 -7.29 10.97 7.66
C GLU A 102 -8.67 10.58 7.10
N PRO A 103 -9.73 10.37 7.93
CA PRO A 103 -11.07 10.11 7.41
C PRO A 103 -11.55 11.23 6.49
N GLU A 104 -11.33 12.49 6.85
CA GLU A 104 -11.73 13.64 6.04
C GLU A 104 -10.95 13.73 4.73
N VAL A 105 -9.64 13.42 4.72
CA VAL A 105 -8.83 13.34 3.49
C VAL A 105 -9.41 12.30 2.55
N LEU A 106 -9.64 11.08 3.05
CA LEU A 106 -10.18 10.01 2.24
C LEU A 106 -11.55 10.43 1.67
N ASP A 107 -12.47 10.88 2.53
CA ASP A 107 -13.84 11.25 2.15
C ASP A 107 -13.89 12.39 1.14
N LEU A 108 -13.02 13.39 1.27
CA LEU A 108 -12.83 14.43 0.27
C LEU A 108 -12.45 13.83 -1.09
N PHE A 109 -11.49 12.90 -1.13
CA PHE A 109 -11.01 12.33 -2.40
C PHE A 109 -12.05 11.43 -3.07
N ASP A 110 -12.80 10.63 -2.32
CA ASP A 110 -13.91 9.83 -2.87
C ASP A 110 -15.01 10.71 -3.47
N ASP A 111 -15.37 11.78 -2.77
CA ASP A 111 -16.39 12.72 -3.23
C ASP A 111 -15.92 13.47 -4.49
N LEU A 112 -14.68 13.96 -4.49
CA LEU A 112 -14.09 14.59 -5.67
C LEU A 112 -13.96 13.63 -6.86
N ALA A 113 -13.62 12.36 -6.64
CA ALA A 113 -13.61 11.36 -7.71
C ALA A 113 -14.98 11.17 -8.36
N LYS A 114 -16.06 11.14 -7.56
CA LYS A 114 -17.45 11.07 -8.06
C LYS A 114 -17.81 12.33 -8.84
N LYS A 115 -17.56 13.52 -8.28
CA LYS A 115 -17.91 14.81 -8.89
C LYS A 115 -17.10 15.10 -10.15
N ALA A 116 -15.81 14.81 -10.15
CA ALA A 116 -14.94 14.95 -11.32
C ALA A 116 -15.44 14.08 -12.47
N LYS A 117 -15.74 12.81 -12.19
CA LYS A 117 -16.29 11.87 -13.19
C LYS A 117 -17.60 12.39 -13.78
N ALA A 118 -18.51 12.90 -12.96
CA ALA A 118 -19.78 13.46 -13.40
C ALA A 118 -19.60 14.71 -14.30
N ALA A 119 -18.55 15.51 -14.08
CA ALA A 119 -18.20 16.68 -14.90
C ALA A 119 -17.36 16.34 -16.15
N GLY A 120 -17.08 15.06 -16.40
CA GLY A 120 -16.23 14.60 -17.50
C GLY A 120 -14.72 14.62 -17.20
N GLY A 121 -14.30 15.12 -16.05
CA GLY A 121 -12.92 15.03 -15.55
C GLY A 121 -12.66 13.73 -14.78
N ARG A 122 -11.51 13.64 -14.10
CA ARG A 122 -11.15 12.49 -13.27
C ARG A 122 -10.35 12.93 -12.04
N PHE A 123 -10.47 12.17 -10.96
CA PHE A 123 -9.60 12.28 -9.79
C PHE A 123 -9.15 10.87 -9.43
N TYR A 124 -7.84 10.64 -9.37
CA TYR A 124 -7.22 9.39 -8.99
C TYR A 124 -6.37 9.61 -7.75
N ALA A 125 -6.70 8.96 -6.65
CA ALA A 125 -5.80 8.78 -5.53
C ALA A 125 -5.08 7.45 -5.71
N LEU A 126 -3.75 7.47 -5.69
CA LEU A 126 -2.94 6.26 -5.77
C LEU A 126 -2.71 5.68 -4.36
N ASN A 127 -2.30 4.41 -4.32
CA ASN A 127 -1.72 3.83 -3.10
C ASN A 127 -0.21 4.08 -3.07
N GLY A 128 0.25 4.74 -2.01
CA GLY A 128 1.65 4.86 -1.61
C GLY A 128 2.07 3.77 -0.62
N ASN A 129 3.24 3.93 -0.01
CA ASN A 129 3.69 2.94 0.98
C ASN A 129 2.90 3.02 2.28
N HIS A 130 2.38 4.18 2.67
CA HIS A 130 1.60 4.31 3.90
C HIS A 130 0.26 3.56 3.83
N GLU A 131 -0.41 3.55 2.66
CA GLU A 131 -1.59 2.73 2.44
C GLU A 131 -1.28 1.23 2.59
N VAL A 132 -0.16 0.78 2.00
CA VAL A 132 0.27 -0.63 2.08
C VAL A 132 0.67 -1.03 3.50
N MET A 133 1.38 -0.15 4.21
CA MET A 133 1.77 -0.36 5.60
C MET A 133 0.55 -0.53 6.51
N ASN A 134 -0.42 0.37 6.41
CA ASN A 134 -1.64 0.30 7.22
C ASN A 134 -2.45 -0.97 6.94
N VAL A 135 -2.62 -1.34 5.66
CA VAL A 135 -3.32 -2.58 5.31
C VAL A 135 -2.59 -3.83 5.81
N SER A 136 -1.27 -3.77 5.92
CA SER A 136 -0.43 -4.84 6.45
C SER A 136 -0.40 -4.87 7.99
N GLY A 137 -1.02 -3.92 8.66
CA GLY A 137 -1.00 -3.78 10.12
C GLY A 137 0.30 -3.17 10.67
N ASP A 138 1.07 -2.48 9.83
CA ASP A 138 2.24 -1.71 10.22
C ASP A 138 1.84 -0.25 10.47
N PHE A 139 1.74 0.12 11.75
CA PHE A 139 1.24 1.43 12.21
C PHE A 139 2.33 2.33 12.78
N ARG A 140 3.60 2.11 12.41
CA ARG A 140 4.75 2.82 13.02
C ARG A 140 4.74 4.34 12.83
N TYR A 141 3.99 4.88 11.87
CA TYR A 141 3.90 6.32 11.58
C TYR A 141 2.57 6.96 11.97
N VAL A 142 1.69 6.20 12.60
CA VAL A 142 0.37 6.67 13.05
C VAL A 142 0.55 7.44 14.36
N THR A 143 -0.06 8.62 14.44
CA THR A 143 -0.14 9.44 15.65
C THR A 143 -1.16 8.86 16.64
N GLU A 144 -1.20 9.38 17.87
CA GLU A 144 -2.24 8.95 18.82
C GLU A 144 -3.64 9.30 18.31
N ASP A 145 -3.84 10.52 17.80
CA ASP A 145 -5.13 10.98 17.27
C ASP A 145 -5.51 10.22 15.98
N GLY A 146 -4.54 9.89 15.11
CA GLY A 146 -4.76 9.03 13.95
C GLY A 146 -5.22 7.59 14.30
N PHE A 147 -5.02 7.12 15.53
CA PHE A 147 -5.69 5.90 16.01
C PHE A 147 -7.14 6.16 16.44
N LEU A 148 -7.41 7.34 17.03
CA LEU A 148 -8.73 7.73 17.52
C LEU A 148 -9.73 8.00 16.39
N ASP A 149 -9.26 8.43 15.22
CA ASP A 149 -10.04 8.57 13.98
C ASP A 149 -10.88 7.33 13.64
N TRP A 150 -10.41 6.15 14.05
CA TRP A 150 -11.02 4.86 13.74
C TRP A 150 -11.59 4.17 14.98
N LYS A 151 -11.74 4.89 16.09
CA LYS A 151 -12.27 4.35 17.34
C LYS A 151 -13.67 3.76 17.12
N GLY A 152 -13.88 2.54 17.63
CA GLY A 152 -15.17 1.87 17.59
C GLY A 152 -15.47 1.10 16.29
N VAL A 153 -14.63 1.22 15.26
CA VAL A 153 -14.72 0.37 14.06
C VAL A 153 -14.61 -1.09 14.48
N LYS A 154 -15.51 -1.92 13.95
CA LYS A 154 -15.61 -3.35 14.30
C LYS A 154 -14.92 -4.21 13.23
N PRO A 155 -14.28 -5.32 13.62
CA PRO A 155 -13.68 -6.24 12.65
C PRO A 155 -14.71 -6.77 11.66
N ALA A 156 -14.34 -6.87 10.38
CA ALA A 156 -15.24 -7.29 9.30
C ALA A 156 -15.65 -8.78 9.38
N SER A 157 -14.93 -9.61 10.13
CA SER A 157 -15.17 -11.04 10.30
C SER A 157 -14.57 -11.58 11.61
N ALA A 158 -14.99 -12.76 12.03
CA ALA A 158 -14.39 -13.48 13.17
C ALA A 158 -12.88 -13.73 12.97
N ARG A 159 -12.45 -14.01 11.73
CA ARG A 159 -11.03 -14.16 11.40
C ARG A 159 -10.25 -12.86 11.59
N SER A 160 -10.80 -11.73 11.13
CA SER A 160 -10.16 -10.43 11.36
C SER A 160 -10.17 -10.04 12.83
N ALA A 161 -11.21 -10.41 13.60
CA ALA A 161 -11.29 -10.12 15.03
C ALA A 161 -10.11 -10.73 15.80
N GLN A 162 -9.79 -12.00 15.54
CA GLN A 162 -8.62 -12.66 16.14
C GLN A 162 -7.31 -11.90 15.90
N LYS A 163 -7.14 -11.31 14.72
CA LYS A 163 -5.94 -10.52 14.39
C LYS A 163 -5.98 -9.16 15.05
N VAL A 164 -7.13 -8.48 15.05
CA VAL A 164 -7.34 -7.19 15.73
C VAL A 164 -7.04 -7.29 17.23
N ASP A 165 -7.43 -8.38 17.88
CA ASP A 165 -7.22 -8.59 19.32
C ASP A 165 -5.74 -8.66 19.71
N THR A 166 -4.83 -8.93 18.77
CA THR A 166 -3.37 -8.91 18.99
C THR A 166 -2.78 -7.50 19.09
N PHE A 167 -3.52 -6.46 18.68
CA PHE A 167 -3.08 -5.07 18.77
C PHE A 167 -3.44 -4.45 20.13
N ALA A 168 -2.66 -3.46 20.54
CA ALA A 168 -2.96 -2.63 21.70
C ALA A 168 -4.34 -1.98 21.57
N GLU A 169 -5.04 -1.76 22.68
CA GLU A 169 -6.44 -1.31 22.70
C GLU A 169 -6.69 -0.07 21.83
N LEU A 170 -5.83 0.95 21.96
CA LEU A 170 -5.88 2.19 21.16
C LEU A 170 -5.88 1.91 19.65
N MET A 171 -5.12 0.91 19.20
CA MET A 171 -4.92 0.60 17.79
C MET A 171 -6.04 -0.28 17.20
N ARG A 172 -6.90 -0.88 18.02
CA ARG A 172 -7.87 -1.90 17.55
C ARG A 172 -8.88 -1.35 16.56
N GLY A 173 -9.31 -0.10 16.74
CA GLY A 173 -10.20 0.58 15.79
C GLY A 173 -9.56 0.69 14.40
N ARG A 174 -8.32 1.21 14.35
CA ARG A 174 -7.53 1.29 13.11
C ARG A 174 -7.26 -0.09 12.52
N ALA A 175 -6.85 -1.07 13.33
CA ALA A 175 -6.65 -2.44 12.87
C ALA A 175 -7.93 -3.01 12.23
N ALA A 176 -9.09 -2.79 12.84
CA ALA A 176 -10.37 -3.22 12.26
C ALA A 176 -10.71 -2.48 10.95
N ALA A 177 -10.32 -1.22 10.82
CA ALA A 177 -10.54 -0.41 9.62
C ALA A 177 -9.65 -0.82 8.43
N PHE A 178 -8.36 -1.09 8.69
CA PHE A 178 -7.33 -1.24 7.65
C PHE A 178 -6.89 -2.67 7.36
N LEU A 179 -7.02 -3.63 8.29
CA LEU A 179 -6.68 -5.01 7.98
C LEU A 179 -7.56 -5.56 6.84
N PRO A 180 -7.11 -6.58 6.09
CA PRO A 180 -7.85 -7.09 4.93
C PRO A 180 -9.32 -7.41 5.23
N GLY A 181 -10.21 -6.82 4.43
CA GLY A 181 -11.66 -6.90 4.58
C GLY A 181 -12.29 -5.78 5.41
N GLY A 182 -11.48 -4.99 6.12
CA GLY A 182 -11.91 -3.76 6.79
C GLY A 182 -12.41 -2.71 5.79
N PRO A 183 -13.29 -1.78 6.23
CA PRO A 183 -13.93 -0.81 5.35
C PRO A 183 -12.91 0.07 4.58
N VAL A 184 -11.83 0.49 5.24
CA VAL A 184 -10.80 1.31 4.59
C VAL A 184 -9.91 0.45 3.68
N ALA A 185 -9.60 -0.78 4.09
CA ALA A 185 -8.87 -1.72 3.24
C ALA A 185 -9.58 -1.98 1.90
N VAL A 186 -10.90 -2.17 1.94
CA VAL A 186 -11.74 -2.41 0.75
C VAL A 186 -11.77 -1.17 -0.15
N ARG A 187 -11.81 0.02 0.44
CA ARG A 187 -11.73 1.30 -0.27
C ARG A 187 -10.38 1.45 -0.98
N LEU A 188 -9.28 1.30 -0.26
CA LEU A 188 -7.92 1.40 -0.81
C LEU A 188 -7.63 0.35 -1.89
N ALA A 189 -8.27 -0.82 -1.82
CA ALA A 189 -8.15 -1.85 -2.86
C ALA A 189 -8.70 -1.40 -4.24
N GLN A 190 -9.46 -0.31 -4.31
CA GLN A 190 -9.93 0.29 -5.57
C GLN A 190 -8.92 1.28 -6.17
N HIS A 191 -7.91 1.70 -5.40
CA HIS A 191 -6.94 2.69 -5.83
C HIS A 191 -5.83 2.04 -6.68
N PRO A 192 -5.43 2.65 -7.80
CA PRO A 192 -4.28 2.19 -8.55
C PRO A 192 -2.98 2.39 -7.75
N VAL A 193 -1.97 1.57 -8.04
CA VAL A 193 -0.58 1.81 -7.59
C VAL A 193 0.24 2.59 -8.62
N ALA A 194 -0.21 2.58 -9.87
CA ALA A 194 0.40 3.27 -11.00
C ALA A 194 -0.67 3.60 -12.03
N ILE A 195 -0.55 4.78 -12.65
CA ILE A 195 -1.38 5.16 -13.80
C ILE A 195 -0.53 5.84 -14.86
N VAL A 196 -0.98 5.79 -16.11
CA VAL A 196 -0.40 6.51 -17.25
C VAL A 196 -1.47 7.40 -17.84
N VAL A 197 -1.18 8.68 -18.04
CA VAL A 197 -2.09 9.63 -18.69
C VAL A 197 -1.35 10.26 -19.86
N GLY A 198 -1.79 9.95 -21.08
CA GLY A 198 -1.04 10.26 -22.29
C GLY A 198 0.35 9.61 -22.25
N GLU A 199 1.39 10.45 -22.24
CA GLU A 199 2.80 10.01 -22.23
C GLU A 199 3.43 10.04 -20.84
N THR A 200 2.68 10.42 -19.79
CA THR A 200 3.20 10.57 -18.43
C THR A 200 2.76 9.42 -17.54
N ALA A 201 3.71 8.77 -16.87
CA ALA A 201 3.45 7.78 -15.83
C ALA A 201 3.50 8.42 -14.44
N PHE A 202 2.54 8.07 -13.58
CA PHE A 202 2.45 8.51 -12.19
C PHE A 202 2.52 7.30 -11.27
N VAL A 203 3.42 7.38 -10.29
CA VAL A 203 3.67 6.40 -9.25
C VAL A 203 4.06 7.13 -7.97
N HIS A 204 3.96 6.46 -6.82
CA HIS A 204 4.37 7.05 -5.55
C HIS A 204 5.90 7.22 -5.44
N GLY A 205 6.66 6.11 -5.43
CA GLY A 205 8.11 6.17 -5.23
C GLY A 205 8.93 6.35 -6.51
N GLY A 206 8.66 5.53 -7.54
CA GLY A 206 9.40 5.55 -8.80
C GLY A 206 9.29 4.24 -9.59
N ILE A 207 9.69 4.27 -10.86
CA ILE A 207 9.75 3.10 -11.74
C ILE A 207 11.23 2.74 -11.93
N LEU A 208 11.59 1.49 -11.63
CA LEU A 208 12.95 0.99 -11.87
C LEU A 208 13.20 0.81 -13.38
N PRO A 209 14.44 0.98 -13.87
CA PRO A 209 14.75 0.82 -15.30
C PRO A 209 14.32 -0.52 -15.91
N GLY A 210 14.27 -1.60 -15.11
CA GLY A 210 13.81 -2.92 -15.58
C GLY A 210 12.28 -3.06 -15.76
N HIS A 211 11.50 -2.02 -15.45
CA HIS A 211 10.04 -2.00 -15.56
C HIS A 211 9.52 -0.96 -16.56
N VAL A 212 10.41 -0.37 -17.38
CA VAL A 212 10.08 0.60 -18.44
C VAL A 212 10.16 -0.08 -19.81
#